data_AF-A0A355GSM7-F1
#
_entry.id   AF-A0A355GSM7-F1
#
_cell.length_a   1.000
_cell.length_b   1.000
_cell.length_c   1.000
_cell.angle_alpha   90.00
_cell.angle_beta   90.00
_cell.angle_gamma   90.00
#
_symmetry.space_group_name_H-M   'P 1'
#
loop_
_entity.id
_entity.type
_entity.pdbx_description
1 polymer ?
#
loop_
_entity_poly.entity_id
_entity_poly.type
_entity_poly.pdbx_seq_one_letter_code
_entity_poly.pdbx_strand_id
1 'polypeptide(L)'
;VTDELSGIDHYELEVAGGRIITTINSYAFSGLPDGTHVVKLSAYDKAGNKAERSIEVFIDNTAPQPFDILSDTTGWSANPTPALSFEAKDDQSGIAGY
;
A
#
# COMPACT_ATOMS: atom_id res chain seq x y z
N VAL A 1 -7.59 8.28 35.10
CA VAL A 1 -7.10 8.31 33.71
C VAL A 1 -5.79 7.55 33.68
N THR A 2 -5.87 6.25 33.41
CA THR A 2 -4.71 5.40 33.14
C THR A 2 -4.20 5.77 31.75
N ASP A 3 -3.02 6.37 31.69
CA ASP A 3 -2.37 6.75 30.46
C ASP A 3 -1.85 5.48 29.76
N GLU A 4 -2.44 5.13 28.64
CA GLU A 4 -2.17 3.88 27.89
C GLU A 4 -0.80 3.87 27.21
N LEU A 5 -0.02 4.96 27.25
CA LEU A 5 1.36 5.02 26.73
C LEU A 5 2.45 5.05 27.80
N SER A 6 2.15 5.43 29.05
CA SER A 6 3.17 5.62 30.10
C SER A 6 3.91 4.35 30.54
N GLY A 7 3.38 3.16 30.22
CA GLY A 7 4.02 1.88 30.51
C GLY A 7 5.10 1.47 29.52
N ILE A 8 5.02 1.94 28.27
CA ILE A 8 5.85 1.45 27.16
C ILE A 8 7.24 2.10 27.24
N ASP A 9 8.28 1.28 27.18
CA ASP A 9 9.69 1.70 27.08
C ASP A 9 10.07 1.99 25.63
N HIS A 10 9.79 1.04 24.73
CA HIS A 10 10.03 1.18 23.29
C HIS A 10 9.17 0.22 22.46
N TYR A 11 9.09 0.48 21.15
CA TYR A 11 8.52 -0.41 20.15
C TYR A 11 9.61 -0.88 19.18
N GLU A 12 9.51 -2.11 18.73
CA GLU A 12 10.32 -2.67 17.65
C GLU A 12 9.42 -3.00 16.47
N LEU A 13 9.70 -2.42 15.30
CA LEU A 13 9.04 -2.73 14.03
C LEU A 13 9.95 -3.56 13.15
N GLU A 14 9.40 -4.59 12.55
CA GLU A 14 10.08 -5.47 11.60
C GLU A 14 9.19 -5.61 10.36
N VAL A 15 9.77 -5.54 9.16
CA VAL A 15 9.02 -5.71 7.90
C VAL A 15 9.56 -6.88 7.12
N ALA A 16 8.68 -7.82 6.79
CA ALA A 16 8.94 -8.99 5.95
C ALA A 16 10.17 -9.81 6.38
N GLY A 17 10.41 -9.95 7.70
CA GLY A 17 11.59 -10.66 8.22
C GLY A 17 12.90 -9.86 8.10
N GLY A 18 12.80 -8.57 7.79
CA GLY A 18 13.92 -7.68 7.52
C GLY A 18 14.50 -7.03 8.77
N ARG A 19 14.97 -5.79 8.61
CA ARG A 19 15.61 -5.05 9.70
C ARG A 19 14.58 -4.68 10.77
N ILE A 20 14.93 -4.95 12.03
CA ILE A 20 14.19 -4.46 13.19
C ILE A 20 14.54 -2.98 13.41
N ILE A 21 13.51 -2.16 13.60
CA ILE A 21 13.59 -0.72 13.77
C ILE A 21 12.93 -0.35 15.09
N THR A 22 13.72 0.16 16.03
CA THR A 22 13.21 0.64 17.31
C THR A 22 12.62 2.05 17.14
N THR A 23 11.36 2.25 17.52
CA THR A 23 10.68 3.55 17.55
C THR A 23 9.85 3.70 18.82
N ILE A 24 9.36 4.91 19.10
CA ILE A 24 8.55 5.22 20.29
C ILE A 24 7.14 5.70 19.96
N ASN A 25 6.87 6.12 18.71
CA ASN A 25 5.57 6.68 18.32
C ASN A 25 5.13 6.18 16.93
N SER A 26 5.91 6.49 15.90
CA SER A 26 5.57 6.16 14.52
C SER A 26 6.83 5.92 13.70
N TYR A 27 6.72 5.08 12.69
CA TYR A 27 7.75 4.90 11.68
C TYR A 27 7.09 4.82 10.31
N ALA A 28 7.61 5.56 9.34
CA ALA A 28 7.16 5.53 7.96
C ALA A 28 8.20 4.80 7.11
N PHE A 29 7.80 3.71 6.46
CA PHE A 29 8.64 3.03 5.49
C PHE A 29 8.68 3.83 4.19
N SER A 30 9.87 4.03 3.64
CA SER A 30 10.07 4.71 2.36
C SER A 30 10.72 3.76 1.35
N GLY A 31 10.14 3.62 0.16
CA GLY A 31 10.70 2.80 -0.92
C GLY A 31 10.53 1.29 -0.71
N LEU A 32 9.42 0.86 -0.12
CA LEU A 32 9.07 -0.56 -0.13
C LEU A 32 8.74 -0.99 -1.58
N PRO A 33 9.29 -2.11 -2.06
CA PRO A 33 8.96 -2.63 -3.38
C PRO A 33 7.51 -3.12 -3.41
N ASP A 34 6.95 -3.26 -4.61
CA ASP A 34 5.59 -3.76 -4.79
C ASP A 34 5.45 -5.19 -4.29
N GLY A 35 4.29 -5.49 -3.69
CA GLY A 35 3.97 -6.79 -3.13
C GLY A 35 3.45 -6.73 -1.70
N THR A 36 3.33 -7.91 -1.09
CA THR A 36 2.81 -8.06 0.26
C THR A 36 3.94 -8.03 1.28
N HIS A 37 3.83 -7.13 2.25
CA HIS A 37 4.78 -6.96 3.34
C HIS A 37 4.10 -7.23 4.68
N VAL A 38 4.68 -8.15 5.47
CA VAL A 38 4.20 -8.41 6.83
C VAL A 38 4.94 -7.46 7.78
N VAL A 39 4.23 -6.52 8.38
CA VAL A 39 4.78 -5.61 9.39
C VAL A 39 4.49 -6.19 10.77
N LYS A 40 5.54 -6.54 11.52
CA LYS A 40 5.47 -6.98 12.90
C LYS A 40 5.86 -5.83 13.83
N LEU A 41 5.02 -5.54 14.81
CA LEU A 41 5.23 -4.55 15.87
C LEU A 41 5.33 -5.28 17.22
N SER A 42 6.43 -5.09 17.92
CA SER A 42 6.63 -5.58 19.29
C SER A 42 6.72 -4.39 20.24
N ALA A 43 5.83 -4.31 21.21
CA ALA A 43 5.85 -3.31 22.26
C ALA A 43 6.52 -3.87 23.51
N TYR A 44 7.45 -3.13 24.10
CA TYR A 44 8.13 -3.47 25.35
C TYR A 44 7.80 -2.44 26.41
N ASP A 45 7.40 -2.89 27.59
CA ASP A 45 7.17 -2.01 28.74
C ASP A 45 8.41 -1.90 29.64
N LYS A 46 8.43 -0.91 30.54
CA LYS A 46 9.54 -0.71 31.48
C LYS A 46 9.72 -1.83 32.51
N ALA A 47 8.72 -2.70 32.64
CA ALA A 47 8.77 -3.88 33.51
C ALA A 47 9.29 -5.13 32.76
N GLY A 48 9.56 -5.03 31.46
CA GLY A 48 10.04 -6.13 30.62
C GLY A 48 8.94 -6.99 30.00
N ASN A 49 7.66 -6.60 30.09
CA ASN A 49 6.59 -7.28 29.38
C ASN A 49 6.65 -6.94 27.89
N LYS A 50 6.33 -7.94 27.06
CA LYS A 50 6.35 -7.85 25.61
C LYS A 50 4.97 -8.18 25.03
N ALA A 51 4.48 -7.35 24.11
CA ALA A 51 3.30 -7.63 23.31
C ALA A 51 3.62 -7.54 21.81
N GLU A 52 3.22 -8.54 21.03
CA GLU A 52 3.50 -8.60 19.59
C GLU A 52 2.19 -8.55 18.78
N ARG A 53 2.23 -7.82 17.65
CA ARG A 53 1.16 -7.77 16.65
C ARG A 53 1.77 -7.78 15.26
N SER A 54 1.08 -8.38 14.30
CA SER A 54 1.48 -8.37 12.89
C SER A 54 0.31 -7.91 12.02
N ILE A 55 0.60 -7.09 11.02
CA ILE A 55 -0.34 -6.67 9.99
C ILE A 55 0.25 -6.96 8.61
N GLU A 56 -0.60 -7.26 7.65
CA GLU A 56 -0.20 -7.38 6.25
C GLU A 56 -0.49 -6.06 5.54
N VAL A 57 0.50 -5.56 4.82
CA VAL A 57 0.42 -4.34 4.03
C VAL A 57 0.69 -4.70 2.57
N PHE A 58 -0.19 -4.26 1.68
CA PHE A 58 -0.05 -4.45 0.25
C PHE A 58 0.47 -3.13 -0.33
N ILE A 59 1.62 -3.19 -0.98
CA ILE A 59 2.26 -2.03 -1.61
C ILE A 59 2.14 -2.20 -3.12
N ASP A 60 1.59 -1.18 -3.78
CA ASP A 60 1.53 -1.09 -5.23
C ASP A 60 1.93 0.34 -5.67
N ASN A 61 3.14 0.46 -6.19
CA ASN A 61 3.69 1.65 -6.80
C ASN A 61 3.75 1.53 -8.33
N THR A 62 3.23 0.44 -8.91
CA THR A 62 3.22 0.27 -10.35
C THR A 62 2.11 1.14 -10.93
N ALA A 63 2.51 2.11 -11.76
CA ALA A 63 1.55 2.92 -12.48
C ALA A 63 0.83 2.07 -13.55
N PRO A 64 -0.47 2.31 -13.79
CA PRO A 64 -1.19 1.62 -14.86
C PRO A 64 -0.53 1.90 -16.22
N GLN A 65 -0.58 0.92 -17.12
CA GLN A 65 -0.01 1.08 -18.45
C GLN A 65 -0.74 2.18 -19.23
N PRO A 66 -0.04 2.94 -20.09
CA PRO A 66 -0.69 3.88 -21.00
C PRO A 66 -1.69 3.11 -21.88
N PHE A 67 -2.89 3.66 -22.04
CA PHE A 67 -3.94 3.07 -22.88
C PHE A 67 -4.31 4.01 -24.03
N ASP A 68 -4.68 3.39 -25.14
CA ASP A 68 -5.19 4.10 -26.30
C ASP A 68 -6.71 4.15 -26.28
N ILE A 69 -7.26 5.28 -26.71
CA ILE A 69 -8.68 5.42 -26.99
C ILE A 69 -8.87 5.10 -28.47
N LEU A 70 -9.57 4.00 -28.75
CA LEU A 70 -9.96 3.62 -30.09
C LEU A 70 -11.38 4.08 -30.35
N SER A 71 -11.63 4.62 -31.54
CA SER A 71 -12.98 4.86 -32.04
C SER A 71 -13.22 3.94 -33.24
N ASP A 72 -14.45 3.47 -33.37
CA ASP A 72 -14.94 2.82 -34.59
C ASP A 72 -14.98 3.76 -35.80
N THR A 73 -14.77 5.06 -35.58
CA THR A 73 -14.67 6.09 -36.61
C THR A 73 -13.30 6.75 -36.56
N THR A 74 -12.70 6.95 -37.74
CA THR A 74 -11.47 7.74 -37.88
C THR A 74 -11.74 8.93 -38.79
N GLY A 75 -11.52 10.15 -38.31
CA GLY A 75 -11.78 11.38 -39.06
C GLY A 75 -13.25 11.83 -39.05
N TRP A 76 -13.67 12.55 -40.10
CA TRP A 76 -15.05 13.06 -40.20
C TRP A 76 -16.02 11.92 -40.50
N SER A 77 -16.91 11.66 -39.55
CA SER A 77 -17.92 10.62 -39.64
C SER A 77 -19.33 11.22 -39.65
N ALA A 78 -20.21 10.67 -40.48
CA ALA A 78 -21.65 10.95 -40.44
C ALA A 78 -22.39 10.06 -39.42
N ASN A 79 -21.67 9.21 -38.68
CA ASN A 79 -22.23 8.40 -37.60
C ASN A 79 -22.55 9.31 -36.40
N PRO A 80 -23.83 9.46 -36.00
CA PRO A 80 -24.19 10.27 -34.84
C PRO A 80 -23.84 9.58 -33.50
N THR A 81 -23.47 8.30 -33.53
CA THR A 81 -23.15 7.49 -32.34
C THR A 81 -21.89 6.66 -32.56
N PRO A 82 -20.70 7.28 -32.67
CA PRO A 82 -19.45 6.53 -32.74
C PRO A 82 -19.23 5.76 -31.43
N ALA A 83 -18.87 4.48 -31.56
CA ALA A 83 -18.44 3.68 -30.42
C ALA A 83 -16.98 3.99 -30.09
N LEU A 84 -16.71 4.20 -28.80
CA LEU A 84 -15.37 4.32 -28.26
C LEU A 84 -15.05 3.07 -27.46
N SER A 85 -13.85 2.53 -27.64
CA SER A 85 -13.32 1.46 -26.81
C SER A 85 -11.94 1.85 -26.30
N PHE A 86 -11.69 1.61 -25.01
CA PHE A 86 -10.40 1.82 -24.35
C PHE A 86 -10.13 0.62 -23.45
N GLU A 87 -8.86 0.23 -23.34
CA GLU A 87 -8.44 -0.87 -22.47
C GLU A 87 -7.24 -0.40 -21.64
N ALA A 88 -7.49 -0.09 -20.36
CA ALA A 88 -6.43 0.17 -19.40
C ALA A 88 -6.00 -1.17 -18.78
N LYS A 89 -4.75 -1.55 -18.98
CA LYS A 89 -4.16 -2.75 -18.38
C LYS A 89 -3.32 -2.33 -17.18
N ASP A 90 -3.66 -2.87 -16.02
CA ASP A 90 -2.81 -2.81 -14.85
C ASP A 90 -2.51 -4.24 -14.38
N ASP A 91 -1.23 -4.54 -14.17
CA ASP A 91 -0.77 -5.91 -13.90
C ASP A 91 -0.79 -6.27 -12.39
N GLN A 92 -1.16 -5.35 -11.48
CA GLN A 92 -1.05 -5.65 -10.04
C GLN A 92 -2.22 -5.16 -9.15
N SER A 93 -2.96 -4.13 -9.55
CA SER A 93 -4.19 -3.68 -8.92
C SER A 93 -5.19 -3.23 -9.99
N GLY A 94 -6.07 -4.17 -10.38
CA GLY A 94 -7.15 -3.92 -11.33
C GLY A 94 -7.79 -2.54 -11.17
N ILE A 95 -7.62 -1.73 -12.22
CA ILE A 95 -8.33 -0.47 -12.52
C ILE A 95 -9.18 0.07 -11.37
N ALA A 96 -8.57 0.89 -10.50
CA ALA A 96 -9.29 1.62 -9.48
C ALA A 96 -10.12 2.75 -10.10
N GLY A 97 -11.36 2.43 -10.51
CA GLY A 97 -12.45 3.39 -10.68
C GLY A 97 -12.51 4.14 -12.02
N TYR A 98 -13.72 4.18 -12.57
CA TYR A 98 -14.19 4.76 -13.84
C TYR A 98 -14.09 6.29 -13.93
#